data_AF-M1Q4I5-F1
#
_entry.id   AF-M1Q4I5-F1
#
_cell.length_a   1.000
_cell.length_b   1.000
_cell.length_c   1.000
_cell.angle_alpha   90.00
_cell.angle_beta   90.00
_cell.angle_gamma   90.00
#
_symmetry.space_group_name_H-M   'P 1'
#
loop_
_entity.id
_entity.type
_entity.pdbx_description
1 polymer ?
#
loop_
_entity_poly.entity_id
_entity_poly.type
_entity_poly.pdbx_seq_one_letter_code
_entity_poly.pdbx_strand_id
1 'polypeptide(L)'
;MPAFFCWMDLRRLLKDQTFDGEMVLWRVIVNEVGLNVSPGSSFKCVEPGWFRVCFANMDDETVEVALKRIRTFVRQGKKAQDQAVQVKSPKRWKSNLRLSFSSSSTRRFDQDSVNVLSPHMMSPHSPLVRAKT
;
A
#
# COMPACT_ATOMS: atom_id res chain seq x y z
N MET A 1 -8.04 28.02 -33.85
CA MET A 1 -6.71 27.75 -33.26
C MET A 1 -6.68 26.28 -32.86
N PRO A 2 -5.91 25.41 -33.53
CA PRO A 2 -5.72 24.02 -33.08
C PRO A 2 -5.06 24.04 -31.69
N ALA A 3 -5.62 23.28 -30.75
CA ALA A 3 -5.05 23.14 -29.41
C ALA A 3 -3.99 22.04 -29.44
N PHE A 4 -2.72 22.40 -29.23
CA PHE A 4 -1.65 21.45 -28.97
C PHE A 4 -1.68 21.00 -27.51
N PHE A 5 -1.79 19.69 -27.32
CA PHE A 5 -1.77 19.05 -26.02
C PHE A 5 -0.99 17.74 -26.04
N CYS A 6 -0.50 17.31 -24.88
CA CYS A 6 0.07 15.99 -24.69
C CYS A 6 -0.62 15.27 -23.54
N TRP A 7 -0.58 13.93 -23.58
CA TRP A 7 -0.96 13.08 -22.46
C TRP A 7 0.27 12.74 -21.65
N MET A 8 0.23 13.07 -20.36
CA MET A 8 1.25 12.71 -19.39
C MET A 8 0.76 11.58 -18.50
N ASP A 9 1.61 10.57 -18.32
CA ASP A 9 1.41 9.47 -17.38
C ASP A 9 2.04 9.83 -16.04
N LEU A 10 1.19 10.10 -15.04
CA LEU A 10 1.61 10.38 -13.66
C LEU A 10 1.21 9.25 -12.70
N ARG A 11 0.85 8.06 -13.20
CA ARG A 11 0.44 6.90 -12.38
C ARG A 11 1.42 6.61 -11.25
N ARG A 12 2.72 6.77 -11.47
CA ARG A 12 3.76 6.54 -10.45
C ARG A 12 3.74 7.52 -9.29
N LEU A 13 3.14 8.70 -9.47
CA LEU A 13 3.04 9.73 -8.43
C LEU A 13 1.74 9.64 -7.63
N LEU A 14 0.76 8.85 -8.10
CA LEU A 14 -0.46 8.63 -7.36
C LEU A 14 -0.16 7.83 -6.09
N LYS A 15 -0.70 8.31 -4.96
CA LYS A 15 -0.63 7.60 -3.69
C LYS A 15 -1.41 6.28 -3.76
N ASP A 16 -2.60 6.34 -4.36
CA ASP A 16 -3.50 5.21 -4.60
C ASP A 16 -3.91 5.23 -6.07
N GLN A 17 -3.95 4.06 -6.73
CA GLN A 17 -4.34 3.94 -8.15
C GLN A 17 -5.87 4.04 -8.30
N THR A 18 -6.45 5.15 -7.86
CA THR A 18 -7.89 5.44 -7.89
C THR A 18 -8.14 6.82 -8.48
N PHE A 19 -9.36 7.07 -8.97
CA PHE A 19 -9.74 8.39 -9.47
C PHE A 19 -9.75 9.45 -8.36
N ASP A 20 -10.03 9.08 -7.11
CA ASP A 20 -9.88 10.01 -5.98
C ASP A 20 -8.42 10.42 -5.79
N GLY A 21 -7.48 9.45 -5.91
CA GLY A 21 -6.04 9.72 -5.92
C GLY A 21 -5.62 10.65 -7.07
N GLU A 22 -6.20 10.47 -8.25
CA GLU A 22 -6.02 11.37 -9.39
C GLU A 22 -6.49 12.79 -9.08
N MET A 23 -7.68 12.96 -8.48
CA MET A 23 -8.23 14.27 -8.14
C MET A 23 -7.46 15.00 -7.04
N VAL A 24 -6.92 14.25 -6.07
CA VAL A 24 -5.99 14.80 -5.07
C VAL A 24 -4.71 15.29 -5.74
N LEU A 25 -4.10 14.47 -6.61
CA LEU A 25 -2.90 14.85 -7.34
C LEU A 25 -3.13 16.05 -8.25
N TRP A 26 -4.26 16.08 -8.96
CA TRP A 26 -4.68 17.19 -9.79
C TRP A 26 -4.71 18.51 -9.03
N ARG A 27 -5.33 18.51 -7.84
CA ARG A 27 -5.42 19.69 -6.98
C ARG A 27 -4.04 20.21 -6.56
N VAL A 28 -3.11 19.31 -6.26
CA VAL A 28 -1.71 19.66 -5.95
C VAL A 28 -1.03 20.28 -7.17
N ILE A 29 -1.20 19.70 -8.37
CA ILE A 29 -0.59 20.23 -9.59
C ILE A 29 -1.11 21.64 -9.92
N VAL A 30 -2.42 21.87 -9.82
CA VAL A 30 -3.02 23.18 -10.12
C VAL A 30 -2.62 24.21 -9.07
N ASN A 31 -2.66 23.86 -7.78
CA ASN A 31 -2.45 24.83 -6.70
C ASN A 31 -0.96 25.09 -6.38
N GLU A 32 -0.13 24.05 -6.35
CA GLU A 32 1.28 24.17 -5.96
C GLU A 32 2.20 24.37 -7.17
N VAL A 33 1.93 23.69 -8.29
CA VAL A 33 2.78 23.75 -9.50
C VAL A 33 2.30 24.86 -10.45
N GLY A 34 1.02 25.24 -10.36
CA GLY A 34 0.42 26.29 -11.19
C GLY A 34 0.27 25.88 -12.66
N LEU A 35 0.07 24.58 -12.93
CA LEU A 35 -0.10 24.06 -14.28
C LEU A 35 -1.56 23.78 -14.58
N ASN A 36 -2.06 24.35 -15.68
CA ASN A 36 -3.40 24.06 -16.15
C ASN A 36 -3.42 22.71 -16.88
N VAL A 37 -3.79 21.67 -16.14
CA VAL A 37 -3.92 20.30 -16.65
C VAL A 37 -5.34 19.79 -16.40
N SER A 38 -5.83 18.95 -17.30
CA SER A 38 -7.13 18.30 -17.15
C SER A 38 -6.95 16.83 -16.76
N PRO A 39 -7.63 16.34 -15.72
CA PRO A 39 -7.52 14.95 -15.28
C PRO A 39 -8.20 13.99 -16.29
N GLY A 40 -7.64 12.79 -16.44
CA GLY A 40 -8.12 11.77 -17.39
C GLY A 40 -9.53 11.29 -17.12
N SER A 41 -9.96 11.31 -15.85
CA SER A 41 -11.35 11.09 -15.43
C SER A 41 -12.36 11.97 -16.17
N SER A 42 -11.99 13.21 -16.53
CA SER A 42 -12.86 14.12 -17.29
C SER A 42 -13.13 13.62 -18.72
N PHE A 43 -12.27 12.76 -19.24
CA PHE A 43 -12.35 12.20 -20.61
C PHE A 43 -12.79 10.73 -20.60
N LYS A 44 -13.28 10.22 -19.46
CA LYS A 44 -13.64 8.81 -19.27
C LYS A 44 -12.47 7.85 -19.54
N CYS A 45 -11.24 8.26 -19.18
CA CYS A 45 -10.11 7.31 -19.17
C CYS A 45 -10.45 6.12 -18.28
N VAL A 46 -10.12 4.92 -18.78
CA VAL A 46 -10.34 3.65 -18.05
C VAL A 46 -9.42 3.54 -16.84
N GLU A 47 -8.22 4.09 -16.96
CA GLU A 47 -7.20 4.05 -15.91
C GLU A 47 -7.00 5.45 -15.29
N PRO A 48 -6.86 5.55 -13.96
CA PRO A 48 -6.50 6.79 -13.31
C PRO A 48 -5.03 7.14 -13.55
N GLY A 49 -4.69 8.42 -13.39
CA GLY A 49 -3.31 8.93 -13.43
C GLY A 49 -2.87 9.50 -14.78
N TRP A 50 -3.78 9.59 -15.75
CA TRP A 50 -3.54 10.27 -17.02
C TRP A 50 -3.93 11.74 -16.93
N PHE A 51 -3.09 12.63 -17.47
CA PHE A 51 -3.34 14.07 -17.47
C PHE A 51 -3.11 14.67 -18.85
N ARG A 52 -4.05 15.49 -19.30
CA ARG A 52 -3.92 16.26 -20.54
C ARG A 52 -3.33 17.64 -20.23
N VAL A 53 -2.19 17.94 -20.84
CA VAL A 53 -1.50 19.24 -20.69
C VAL A 53 -1.63 20.01 -21.98
N CYS A 54 -2.23 21.21 -21.94
CA CYS A 54 -2.38 22.08 -23.09
C CYS A 54 -1.31 23.18 -23.05
N PHE A 55 -0.63 23.41 -24.18
CA PHE A 55 0.44 24.41 -24.31
C PHE A 55 0.28 25.27 -25.57
N ALA A 56 -0.88 25.20 -26.23
CA ALA A 56 -1.14 25.87 -27.51
C ALA A 56 -1.01 27.41 -27.49
N ASN A 57 -1.12 28.04 -26.32
CA ASN A 57 -1.08 29.49 -26.14
C ASN A 57 0.03 29.91 -25.15
N MET A 58 1.12 29.15 -25.10
CA MET A 58 2.29 29.45 -24.27
C MET A 58 3.50 29.62 -25.18
N ASP A 59 4.35 30.59 -24.86
CA ASP A 59 5.66 30.77 -25.49
C ASP A 59 6.68 29.76 -24.94
N ASP A 60 7.80 29.59 -25.66
CA ASP A 60 8.84 28.60 -25.32
C ASP A 60 9.41 28.81 -23.91
N GLU A 61 9.53 30.05 -23.46
CA GLU A 61 9.99 30.37 -22.10
C GLU A 61 9.02 29.86 -21.04
N THR A 62 7.71 30.08 -21.22
CA THR A 62 6.69 29.56 -20.28
C THR A 62 6.66 28.04 -20.29
N VAL A 63 6.79 27.40 -21.45
CA VAL A 63 6.87 25.93 -21.55
C VAL A 63 8.10 25.40 -20.80
N GLU A 64 9.26 26.03 -20.95
CA GLU A 64 10.48 25.64 -20.25
C GLU A 64 10.34 25.80 -18.72
N VAL A 65 9.71 26.88 -18.26
CA VAL A 65 9.37 27.06 -16.84
C VAL A 65 8.43 25.97 -16.34
N ALA A 66 7.39 25.64 -17.11
CA ALA A 66 6.46 24.56 -16.79
C ALA A 66 7.19 23.21 -16.67
N LEU A 67 8.05 22.87 -17.62
CA LEU A 67 8.86 21.65 -17.60
C LEU A 67 9.79 21.59 -16.38
N LYS A 68 10.44 22.70 -16.02
CA LYS A 68 11.26 22.80 -14.80
C LYS A 68 10.44 22.54 -13.54
N ARG A 69 9.23 23.09 -13.45
CA ARG A 69 8.32 22.86 -12.33
C ARG A 69 7.88 21.40 -12.25
N ILE A 70 7.48 20.78 -13.38
CA ILE A 70 7.13 19.35 -13.45
C ILE A 70 8.30 18.49 -12.98
N ARG A 71 9.51 18.74 -13.51
CA ARG A 71 10.72 17.98 -13.14
C ARG A 71 10.99 18.08 -11.63
N THR A 72 10.81 19.26 -11.06
CA THR A 72 11.01 19.48 -9.62
C THR A 72 9.97 18.72 -8.79
N PHE A 73 8.70 18.81 -9.18
CA PHE A 73 7.58 18.12 -8.54
C PHE A 73 7.75 16.58 -8.57
N VAL A 74 8.06 16.01 -9.73
CA VAL A 74 8.27 14.55 -9.89
C VAL A 74 9.42 14.06 -8.99
N ARG A 75 10.52 14.82 -8.90
CA ARG A 75 11.66 14.45 -8.03
C ARG A 75 11.31 14.50 -6.55
N GLN A 76 10.47 15.45 -6.12
CA GLN A 76 10.00 15.53 -4.74
C GLN A 76 9.08 14.35 -4.40
N GLY A 77 8.15 13.99 -5.29
CA GLY A 77 7.29 12.81 -5.12
C GLY A 77 8.08 11.51 -4.98
N LYS A 78 9.15 11.34 -5.77
CA LYS A 78 10.03 10.16 -5.67
C LYS A 78 10.75 10.06 -4.31
N LYS A 79 11.28 11.18 -3.79
CA LYS A 79 11.92 11.22 -2.46
C LYS A 79 10.94 10.85 -1.35
N ALA A 80 9.69 11.30 -1.43
CA ALA A 80 8.67 10.97 -0.44
C ALA A 80 8.34 9.46 -0.44
N GLN A 81 8.29 8.83 -1.63
CA GLN A 81 8.09 7.38 -1.75
C GLN A 81 9.28 6.58 -1.19
N ASP A 82 10.52 6.97 -1.53
CA ASP A 82 11.72 6.27 -1.06
C ASP A 82 11.85 6.31 0.48
N GLN A 83 11.47 7.42 1.11
CA GLN A 83 11.46 7.54 2.58
C GLN A 83 10.36 6.70 3.24
N ALA A 84 9.17 6.61 2.64
CA ALA A 84 8.08 5.77 3.16
C ALA A 84 8.41 4.27 3.14
N VAL A 85 9.24 3.83 2.19
CA VAL A 85 9.69 2.42 2.08
C VAL A 85 10.71 2.07 3.18
N GLN A 86 11.60 3.00 3.54
CA GLN A 86 12.63 2.77 4.58
C GLN A 86 12.06 2.65 6.01
N VAL A 87 10.91 3.26 6.30
CA VAL A 87 10.31 3.27 7.66
C VAL A 87 9.57 1.96 7.99
N LYS A 88 9.28 1.10 7.01
CA LYS A 88 8.57 -0.18 7.21
C LYS A 88 9.52 -1.38 7.40
N SER A 89 10.57 -1.27 8.22
CA SER A 89 11.28 -2.47 8.68
C SER A 89 10.40 -3.22 9.71
N PRO A 90 10.06 -4.51 9.53
CA PRO A 90 9.37 -5.25 10.58
C PRO A 90 10.34 -5.44 11.74
N LYS A 91 10.04 -4.85 12.90
CA LYS A 91 10.75 -5.18 14.15
C LYS A 91 10.49 -6.66 14.43
N ARG A 92 11.47 -7.51 14.15
CA ARG A 92 11.50 -8.93 14.53
C ARG A 92 11.40 -9.01 16.06
N TRP A 93 10.20 -9.30 16.56
CA TRP A 93 9.92 -9.51 17.98
C TRP A 93 10.70 -10.75 18.43
N LYS A 94 11.83 -10.55 19.13
CA LYS A 94 12.51 -11.65 19.82
C LYS A 94 11.73 -11.92 21.12
N SER A 95 10.93 -12.98 21.13
CA SER A 95 10.35 -13.51 22.35
C SER A 95 11.43 -14.26 23.13
N ASN A 96 12.23 -13.54 23.91
CA ASN A 96 13.07 -14.15 24.93
C ASN A 96 12.22 -14.43 26.18
N LEU A 97 11.21 -15.31 26.06
CA LEU A 97 10.62 -15.94 27.24
C LEU A 97 11.55 -17.09 27.64
N ARG A 98 12.50 -16.79 28.53
CA ARG A 98 13.26 -17.80 29.26
C ARG A 98 12.40 -18.26 30.44
N LEU A 99 11.59 -19.29 30.24
CA LEU A 99 10.89 -19.95 31.35
C LEU A 99 11.88 -20.90 32.04
N SER A 100 12.43 -20.46 33.17
CA SER A 100 13.06 -21.37 34.13
C SER A 100 11.99 -21.89 35.07
N PHE A 101 11.75 -23.20 35.07
CA PHE A 101 11.07 -23.86 36.18
C PHE A 101 12.08 -24.75 36.90
N SER A 102 12.75 -24.16 37.90
CA SER A 102 13.40 -24.93 38.94
C SER A 102 12.41 -25.04 40.08
N SER A 103 11.94 -26.25 40.39
CA SER A 103 11.87 -26.76 41.76
C SER A 103 11.36 -28.20 41.79
N SER A 104 12.32 -29.09 41.99
CA SER A 104 12.30 -30.30 42.81
C SER A 104 11.04 -30.53 43.67
N SER A 105 10.27 -31.55 43.32
CA SER A 105 9.73 -32.52 44.27
C SER A 105 9.07 -33.66 43.51
N THR A 106 9.74 -34.81 43.42
CA THR A 106 9.07 -36.09 43.68
C THR A 106 10.14 -37.05 44.18
N ARG A 107 9.90 -37.53 45.39
CA ARG A 107 10.64 -38.60 46.05
C ARG A 107 10.31 -39.94 45.38
N ARG A 108 11.35 -40.79 45.33
CA ARG A 108 11.36 -42.24 45.59
C ARG A 108 11.23 -43.24 44.43
N PHE A 109 12.22 -44.14 44.50
CA PHE A 109 12.21 -45.60 44.30
C PHE A 109 12.23 -46.16 42.87
N ASP A 110 13.34 -46.83 42.59
CA ASP A 110 13.53 -47.86 41.57
C ASP A 110 12.47 -48.98 41.64
N GLN A 111 11.99 -49.40 40.46
CA GLN A 111 11.99 -50.78 39.94
C GLN A 111 10.76 -51.11 39.05
N ASP A 112 11.02 -51.07 37.73
CA ASP A 112 10.57 -51.93 36.61
C ASP A 112 9.11 -52.40 36.48
N SER A 113 8.34 -51.79 35.55
CA SER A 113 7.06 -52.35 35.07
C SER A 113 6.43 -51.69 33.80
N VAL A 114 6.12 -52.54 32.81
CA VAL A 114 4.91 -52.69 31.95
C VAL A 114 4.31 -51.54 31.07
N ASN A 115 4.39 -51.76 29.75
CA ASN A 115 3.28 -51.96 28.78
C ASN A 115 1.96 -51.15 28.94
N VAL A 116 1.68 -50.10 28.12
CA VAL A 116 0.28 -49.63 27.87
C VAL A 116 0.08 -48.89 26.51
N LEU A 117 -0.74 -49.53 25.65
CA LEU A 117 -1.75 -49.08 24.67
C LEU A 117 -1.84 -47.62 24.16
N SER A 118 -2.05 -47.51 22.83
CA SER A 118 -2.42 -46.28 22.08
C SER A 118 -3.81 -45.74 22.43
N PRO A 119 -4.02 -44.40 22.53
CA PRO A 119 -5.35 -43.81 22.62
C PRO A 119 -5.87 -43.38 21.23
N HIS A 120 -6.98 -43.98 20.82
CA HIS A 120 -7.81 -43.62 19.67
C HIS A 120 -8.70 -42.41 20.03
N MET A 121 -8.77 -41.38 19.16
CA MET A 121 -9.68 -40.23 19.34
C MET A 121 -10.98 -40.45 18.56
N MET A 122 -12.11 -40.57 19.26
CA MET A 122 -13.45 -40.47 18.66
C MET A 122 -13.97 -39.04 18.88
N SER A 123 -14.29 -38.34 17.78
CA SER A 123 -14.77 -36.96 17.80
C SER A 123 -16.31 -36.91 17.91
N PRO A 124 -16.90 -35.97 18.68
CA PRO A 124 -18.33 -35.92 18.96
C PRO A 124 -19.15 -35.33 17.80
N HIS A 125 -20.35 -35.87 17.60
CA HIS A 125 -21.35 -35.47 16.61
C HIS A 125 -21.75 -33.98 16.72
N SER A 126 -21.92 -33.31 15.57
CA SER A 126 -22.42 -31.93 15.46
C SER A 126 -23.95 -31.85 15.52
N PRO A 127 -24.57 -30.85 16.19
CA PRO A 127 -26.02 -30.64 16.13
C PRO A 127 -26.46 -29.87 14.88
N LEU A 128 -27.50 -30.37 14.22
CA LEU A 128 -28.16 -29.79 13.03
C LEU A 128 -28.91 -28.48 13.38
N VAL A 129 -28.70 -27.43 12.57
CA VAL A 129 -29.41 -26.14 12.66
C VAL A 129 -30.79 -26.28 12.00
N ARG A 130 -31.86 -25.98 12.76
CA ARG A 130 -33.24 -25.95 12.24
C ARG A 130 -33.60 -24.53 11.80
N ALA A 131 -33.82 -24.32 10.51
CA ALA A 131 -34.38 -23.08 9.98
C ALA A 131 -35.89 -22.97 10.33
N LYS A 132 -36.34 -21.76 10.66
CA LYS A 132 -37.76 -21.39 10.72
C LYS A 132 -38.07 -20.50 9.51
N THR A 133 -39.13 -20.86 8.80
CA THR A 133 -39.84 -20.07 7.78
C THR A 133 -40.65 -18.96 8.41
#